data_AF-A0A2E6W4N6-F1
#
_entry.id   AF-A0A2E6W4N6-F1
#
_cell.length_a   1.000
_cell.length_b   1.000
_cell.length_c   1.000
_cell.angle_alpha   90.00
_cell.angle_beta   90.00
_cell.angle_gamma   90.00
#
_symmetry.space_group_name_H-M   'P 1'
#
loop_
_entity.id
_entity.type
_entity.pdbx_description
1 polymer ?
#
loop_
_entity_poly.entity_id
_entity_poly.type
_entity_poly.pdbx_seq_one_letter_code
_entity_poly.pdbx_strand_id
1 'polypeptide(L)'
;MFDIFCMQMGGNTDLPAHTQYTRYNNTHLATIKRCVERATTEYVWIVSDICDYTNFNFRWQPVPWEAEQIHCWASGDQKFGDTFLVPVHAFKRQAEQLKVLGWYEHINWHSAGVSRTSLGNMYEWVLNNGQQPGTYDPPLWEKRAIHVFNTSGSVLLVPRDCKQHFSTQYYDYPYILRHNGYNCEDKALDIVFISNGEKNADLNWKHLEKVHKHNACTNRLVRSDGVNGRTQAYKAAAELSETEWFYAVFAKTEVLDTFKFDIQPDYLEETKHYMLHSRNPLNGLEYGAMNINIYNRQLTLDTQAGLDFTLSSNHDTIPICASISRFNEDPWITWRSAFREVLKLKREVDLGDPRPEIAYRLQIWCTQAEGNNAKWCLKGAQDAIEYYEQEQGSYTALLNSYDWPWLKAYFEERYTCISQPVL
;
A
#
# COMPACT_ATOMS: atom_id res chain seq x y z
N MET A 1 -27.63 46.65 -2.70
CA MET A 1 -27.32 45.27 -2.26
C MET A 1 -26.32 44.73 -3.26
N PHE A 2 -25.23 44.11 -2.81
CA PHE A 2 -24.21 43.60 -3.73
C PHE A 2 -24.69 42.35 -4.46
N ASP A 3 -24.15 42.13 -5.65
CA ASP A 3 -24.30 40.87 -6.36
C ASP A 3 -23.73 39.72 -5.52
N ILE A 4 -24.37 38.56 -5.60
CA ILE A 4 -23.94 37.34 -4.90
C ILE A 4 -23.83 36.23 -5.93
N PHE A 5 -22.65 35.62 -6.02
CA PHE A 5 -22.41 34.42 -6.81
C PHE A 5 -22.07 33.24 -5.91
N CYS A 6 -22.78 32.13 -6.08
CA CYS A 6 -22.50 30.87 -5.39
C CYS A 6 -21.76 29.89 -6.29
N MET A 7 -20.58 29.46 -5.85
CA MET A 7 -19.78 28.38 -6.42
C MET A 7 -20.44 27.06 -6.07
N GLN A 8 -20.96 26.39 -7.09
CA GLN A 8 -21.54 25.07 -6.96
C GLN A 8 -20.40 24.04 -6.89
N MET A 9 -20.15 23.56 -5.68
CA MET A 9 -19.10 22.61 -5.34
C MET A 9 -19.70 21.28 -4.87
N GLY A 10 -21.03 21.14 -4.88
CA GLY A 10 -21.73 19.90 -4.54
C GLY A 10 -22.23 19.87 -3.10
N GLY A 11 -22.22 21.01 -2.41
CA GLY A 11 -22.88 21.18 -1.12
C GLY A 11 -24.35 21.62 -1.26
N ASN A 12 -24.93 21.99 -0.12
CA ASN A 12 -26.25 22.60 -0.05
C ASN A 12 -26.23 23.68 1.04
N THR A 13 -26.73 24.88 0.73
CA THR A 13 -26.75 26.00 1.67
C THR A 13 -27.83 27.01 1.31
N ASP A 14 -28.40 27.64 2.32
CA ASP A 14 -29.44 28.65 2.17
C ASP A 14 -28.81 30.02 1.89
N LEU A 15 -29.23 30.65 0.79
CA LEU A 15 -28.67 31.92 0.31
C LEU A 15 -29.78 32.91 -0.04
N PRO A 16 -29.47 34.23 -0.09
CA PRO A 16 -30.43 35.24 -0.54
C PRO A 16 -31.01 34.92 -1.93
N ALA A 17 -32.30 35.23 -2.13
CA ALA A 17 -33.05 34.84 -3.33
C ALA A 17 -32.47 35.38 -4.65
N HIS A 18 -31.72 36.48 -4.62
CA HIS A 18 -31.07 37.06 -5.82
C HIS A 18 -29.70 36.44 -6.14
N THR A 19 -29.29 35.39 -5.42
CA THR A 19 -28.01 34.71 -5.64
C THR A 19 -27.96 34.05 -7.01
N GLN A 20 -26.89 34.30 -7.75
CA GLN A 20 -26.60 33.64 -9.02
C GLN A 20 -25.69 32.44 -8.80
N TYR A 21 -26.00 31.30 -9.41
CA TYR A 21 -25.19 30.10 -9.26
C TYR A 21 -24.19 29.94 -10.42
N THR A 22 -23.02 29.39 -10.10
CA THR A 22 -21.99 29.11 -11.09
C THR A 22 -21.22 27.84 -10.73
N ARG A 23 -20.93 26.99 -11.72
CA ARG A 23 -20.18 25.75 -11.46
C ARG A 23 -18.74 26.05 -11.06
N TYR A 24 -18.25 25.47 -9.97
CA TYR A 24 -16.85 25.62 -9.58
C TYR A 24 -15.90 25.23 -10.72
N ASN A 25 -14.90 26.06 -11.00
CA ASN A 25 -14.01 25.92 -12.15
C ASN A 25 -12.57 25.64 -11.71
N ASN A 26 -12.29 24.41 -11.26
CA ASN A 26 -10.99 23.91 -10.78
C ASN A 26 -10.39 24.62 -9.56
N THR A 27 -10.24 25.95 -9.61
CA THR A 27 -9.71 26.81 -8.55
C THR A 27 -10.67 27.95 -8.23
N HIS A 28 -10.52 28.51 -7.03
CA HIS A 28 -11.18 29.75 -6.61
C HIS A 28 -10.87 30.91 -7.55
N LEU A 29 -9.60 31.12 -7.92
CA LEU A 29 -9.20 32.20 -8.81
C LEU A 29 -9.96 32.17 -10.16
N ALA A 30 -10.02 31.00 -10.79
CA ALA A 30 -10.67 30.85 -12.09
C ALA A 30 -12.19 31.07 -11.99
N THR A 31 -12.79 30.69 -10.86
CA THR A 31 -14.21 30.92 -10.59
C THR A 31 -14.49 32.41 -10.34
N ILE A 32 -13.65 33.07 -9.52
CA ILE A 32 -13.76 34.49 -9.20
C ILE A 32 -13.64 35.35 -10.45
N LYS A 33 -12.66 35.09 -11.32
CA LYS A 33 -12.51 35.79 -12.62
C LYS A 33 -13.83 35.79 -13.41
N ARG A 34 -14.50 34.64 -13.51
CA ARG A 34 -15.77 34.52 -14.23
C ARG A 34 -16.93 35.25 -13.56
N CYS A 35 -16.99 35.27 -12.23
CA CYS A 35 -18.03 35.99 -11.49
C CYS A 35 -17.86 37.51 -11.62
N VAL A 36 -16.64 38.01 -11.47
CA VAL A 36 -16.30 39.43 -11.55
C VAL A 36 -16.59 40.02 -12.94
N GLU A 37 -16.46 39.23 -14.02
CA GLU A 37 -16.88 39.67 -15.36
C GLU A 37 -18.39 39.87 -15.51
N ARG A 38 -19.20 39.19 -14.68
CA ARG A 38 -20.66 39.28 -14.70
C ARG A 38 -21.22 40.21 -13.62
N ALA A 39 -20.38 40.70 -12.72
CA ALA A 39 -20.79 41.56 -11.64
C ALA A 39 -21.15 42.96 -12.16
N THR A 40 -22.23 43.51 -11.62
CA THR A 40 -22.79 44.82 -11.93
C THR A 40 -22.63 45.82 -10.79
N THR A 41 -22.30 45.33 -9.58
CA THR A 41 -22.05 46.14 -8.38
C THR A 41 -20.55 46.38 -8.16
N GLU A 42 -20.22 47.42 -7.38
CA GLU A 42 -18.82 47.78 -7.05
C GLU A 42 -18.08 46.64 -6.32
N TYR A 43 -18.77 45.96 -5.42
CA TYR A 43 -18.31 44.74 -4.75
C TYR A 43 -19.20 43.58 -5.13
N VAL A 44 -18.64 42.37 -5.12
CA VAL A 44 -19.39 41.14 -5.36
C VAL A 44 -19.06 40.11 -4.29
N TRP A 45 -20.11 39.50 -3.72
CA TRP A 45 -19.96 38.34 -2.87
C TRP A 45 -19.74 37.10 -3.72
N ILE A 46 -18.71 36.33 -3.37
CA ILE A 46 -18.44 35.03 -3.97
C ILE A 46 -18.39 34.02 -2.83
N VAL A 47 -19.35 33.11 -2.85
CA VAL A 47 -19.60 32.15 -1.77
C VAL A 47 -19.61 30.73 -2.32
N SER A 48 -19.52 29.72 -1.46
CA SER A 48 -19.55 28.31 -1.85
C SER A 48 -20.77 27.58 -1.30
N ASP A 49 -21.37 26.65 -2.04
CA ASP A 49 -22.48 25.83 -1.53
C ASP A 49 -22.09 24.83 -0.41
N ILE A 50 -20.80 24.71 -0.08
CA ILE A 50 -20.26 23.84 0.98
C ILE A 50 -20.11 24.51 2.35
N CYS A 51 -20.46 25.79 2.49
CA CYS A 51 -20.36 26.54 3.75
C CYS A 51 -21.75 26.90 4.33
N ASP A 52 -21.85 27.08 5.64
CA ASP A 52 -23.09 27.47 6.34
C ASP A 52 -23.23 29.00 6.48
N TYR A 53 -24.17 29.59 5.72
CA TYR A 53 -24.43 31.04 5.74
C TYR A 53 -25.62 31.47 6.61
N THR A 54 -26.18 30.58 7.44
CA THR A 54 -27.42 30.84 8.20
C THR A 54 -27.39 32.16 8.98
N ASN A 55 -26.23 32.52 9.54
CA ASN A 55 -26.02 33.75 10.32
C ASN A 55 -25.09 34.76 9.63
N PHE A 56 -24.80 34.57 8.34
CA PHE A 56 -23.82 35.40 7.63
C PHE A 56 -24.41 36.74 7.18
N ASN A 57 -23.70 37.84 7.45
CA ASN A 57 -24.16 39.18 7.11
C ASN A 57 -23.72 39.61 5.70
N PHE A 58 -24.54 39.31 4.69
CA PHE A 58 -24.33 39.78 3.30
C PHE A 58 -24.43 41.31 3.11
N ARG A 59 -24.79 42.07 4.15
CA ARG A 59 -24.78 43.55 4.13
C ARG A 59 -23.48 44.16 4.65
N TRP A 60 -22.50 43.33 5.06
CA TRP A 60 -21.19 43.81 5.48
C TRP A 60 -20.50 44.59 4.35
N GLN A 61 -19.75 45.64 4.71
CA GLN A 61 -19.04 46.51 3.78
C GLN A 61 -17.66 46.85 4.36
N PRO A 62 -16.63 46.99 3.50
CA PRO A 62 -15.32 47.41 3.94
C PRO A 62 -15.31 48.88 4.34
N VAL A 63 -14.41 49.22 5.25
CA VAL A 63 -14.06 50.62 5.54
C VAL A 63 -13.28 51.23 4.36
N PRO A 64 -13.28 52.56 4.16
CA PRO A 64 -12.73 53.18 2.96
C PRO A 64 -11.26 52.83 2.64
N TRP A 65 -10.42 52.61 3.65
CA TRP A 65 -9.01 52.24 3.46
C TRP A 65 -8.79 50.75 3.12
N GLU A 66 -9.85 49.94 3.15
CA GLU A 66 -9.84 48.53 2.73
C GLU A 66 -10.59 48.31 1.40
N ALA A 67 -11.08 49.38 0.77
CA ALA A 67 -11.96 49.32 -0.40
C ALA A 67 -11.41 48.53 -1.61
N GLU A 68 -10.08 48.44 -1.76
CA GLU A 68 -9.43 47.70 -2.85
C GLU A 68 -8.94 46.30 -2.45
N GLN A 69 -9.20 45.87 -1.21
CA GLN A 69 -8.75 44.59 -0.68
C GLN A 69 -9.79 43.49 -0.95
N ILE A 70 -9.34 42.27 -1.25
CA ILE A 70 -10.23 41.11 -1.18
C ILE A 70 -10.44 40.79 0.30
N HIS A 71 -11.68 40.71 0.75
CA HIS A 71 -11.98 40.17 2.07
C HIS A 71 -12.24 38.68 1.96
N CYS A 72 -11.49 37.87 2.69
CA CYS A 72 -11.66 36.42 2.74
C CYS A 72 -11.99 36.00 4.16
N TRP A 73 -13.09 35.24 4.32
CA TRP A 73 -13.44 34.61 5.58
C TRP A 73 -12.90 33.19 5.59
N ALA A 74 -12.27 32.81 6.71
CA ALA A 74 -11.81 31.44 6.93
C ALA A 74 -12.97 30.44 6.79
N SER A 75 -12.67 29.19 6.45
CA SER A 75 -13.66 28.12 6.33
C SER A 75 -13.35 27.00 7.32
N GLY A 76 -14.05 27.02 8.46
CA GLY A 76 -13.65 26.19 9.60
C GLY A 76 -12.25 26.57 10.07
N ASP A 77 -11.35 25.59 10.15
CA ASP A 77 -9.94 25.81 10.51
C ASP A 77 -9.07 26.25 9.32
N GLN A 78 -9.63 26.25 8.11
CA GLN A 78 -8.90 26.62 6.90
C GLN A 78 -8.88 28.13 6.70
N LYS A 79 -7.69 28.74 6.85
CA LYS A 79 -7.50 30.19 6.64
C LYS A 79 -7.74 30.60 5.18
N PHE A 80 -7.42 29.73 4.23
CA PHE A 80 -7.73 29.90 2.80
C PHE A 80 -9.19 29.49 2.53
N GLY A 81 -10.13 30.27 3.06
CA GLY A 81 -11.54 29.93 3.02
C GLY A 81 -12.22 30.13 1.66
N ASP A 82 -13.53 29.92 1.63
CA ASP A 82 -14.34 29.84 0.40
C ASP A 82 -15.39 30.96 0.28
N THR A 83 -15.35 31.94 1.20
CA THR A 83 -16.24 33.10 1.23
C THR A 83 -15.44 34.38 1.00
N PHE A 84 -15.87 35.18 0.02
CA PHE A 84 -15.16 36.37 -0.43
C PHE A 84 -16.08 37.56 -0.66
N LEU A 85 -15.61 38.75 -0.32
CA LEU A 85 -16.08 40.00 -0.89
C LEU A 85 -14.97 40.55 -1.78
N VAL A 86 -15.24 40.66 -3.08
CA VAL A 86 -14.25 41.03 -4.08
C VAL A 86 -14.58 42.42 -4.63
N PRO A 87 -13.63 43.39 -4.58
CA PRO A 87 -13.79 44.68 -5.22
C PRO A 87 -13.61 44.54 -6.74
N VAL A 88 -14.68 44.72 -7.50
CA VAL A 88 -14.76 44.35 -8.93
C VAL A 88 -13.69 45.07 -9.76
N HIS A 89 -13.60 46.40 -9.63
CA HIS A 89 -12.64 47.19 -10.41
C HIS A 89 -11.19 46.91 -10.03
N ALA A 90 -10.88 46.85 -8.74
CA ALA A 90 -9.52 46.59 -8.26
C ALA A 90 -9.04 45.17 -8.64
N PHE A 91 -9.92 44.18 -8.50
CA PHE A 91 -9.63 42.81 -8.91
C PHE A 91 -9.28 42.72 -10.40
N LYS A 92 -10.10 43.33 -11.28
CA LYS A 92 -9.86 43.30 -12.74
C LYS A 92 -8.49 43.86 -13.14
N ARG A 93 -7.98 44.88 -12.45
CA ARG A 93 -6.64 45.45 -12.73
C ARG A 93 -5.49 44.46 -12.51
N GLN A 94 -5.66 43.52 -11.57
CA GLN A 94 -4.63 42.55 -11.20
C GLN A 94 -4.87 41.16 -11.81
N ALA A 95 -6.14 40.83 -12.11
CA ALA A 95 -6.60 39.48 -12.42
C ALA A 95 -5.79 38.77 -13.50
N GLU A 96 -5.39 39.46 -14.57
CA GLU A 96 -4.66 38.86 -15.70
C GLU A 96 -3.31 38.25 -15.28
N GLN A 97 -2.63 38.87 -14.30
CA GLN A 97 -1.29 38.46 -13.86
C GLN A 97 -1.33 37.38 -12.77
N LEU A 98 -2.47 37.19 -12.11
CA LEU A 98 -2.63 36.20 -11.04
C LEU A 98 -2.61 34.78 -11.62
N LYS A 99 -1.67 33.97 -11.11
CA LYS A 99 -1.62 32.51 -11.34
C LYS A 99 -2.34 31.73 -10.24
N VAL A 100 -2.29 32.22 -9.01
CA VAL A 100 -3.02 31.72 -7.85
C VAL A 100 -3.67 32.89 -7.10
N LEU A 101 -4.76 32.63 -6.39
CA LEU A 101 -5.54 33.69 -5.74
C LEU A 101 -4.74 34.42 -4.66
N GLY A 102 -3.88 33.69 -3.93
CA GLY A 102 -3.04 34.25 -2.86
C GLY A 102 -2.00 35.27 -3.31
N TRP A 103 -1.84 35.51 -4.61
CA TRP A 103 -0.94 36.54 -5.14
C TRP A 103 -1.61 37.91 -5.34
N TYR A 104 -2.90 38.03 -5.03
CA TYR A 104 -3.55 39.34 -5.01
C TYR A 104 -2.89 40.22 -3.94
N GLU A 105 -2.56 41.46 -4.30
CA GLU A 105 -1.66 42.31 -3.51
C GLU A 105 -2.16 42.55 -2.07
N HIS A 106 -3.48 42.68 -1.90
CA HIS A 106 -4.09 42.99 -0.61
C HIS A 106 -5.28 42.07 -0.31
N ILE A 107 -5.04 41.03 0.50
CA ILE A 107 -6.09 40.16 1.03
C ILE A 107 -6.25 40.42 2.53
N ASN A 108 -7.45 40.79 2.93
CA ASN A 108 -7.85 40.97 4.31
C ASN A 108 -8.50 39.70 4.84
N TRP A 109 -7.94 39.14 5.92
CA TRP A 109 -8.29 37.83 6.44
C TRP A 109 -9.20 37.95 7.67
N HIS A 110 -10.41 37.45 7.55
CA HIS A 110 -11.37 37.35 8.66
C HIS A 110 -11.26 35.97 9.31
N SER A 111 -10.71 35.94 10.52
CA SER A 111 -10.56 34.69 11.30
C SER A 111 -11.89 34.17 11.86
N ALA A 112 -12.87 35.06 12.07
CA ALA A 112 -14.25 34.69 12.35
C ALA A 112 -14.90 34.22 11.03
N GLY A 113 -14.62 32.97 10.69
CA GLY A 113 -14.96 32.37 9.40
C GLY A 113 -16.40 31.88 9.24
N VAL A 114 -16.64 31.22 8.11
CA VAL A 114 -17.88 30.53 7.76
C VAL A 114 -17.59 29.03 7.66
N SER A 115 -18.11 28.22 8.58
CA SER A 115 -17.78 26.80 8.64
C SER A 115 -18.19 26.04 7.38
N ARG A 116 -17.31 25.11 6.93
CA ARG A 116 -17.67 24.10 5.96
C ARG A 116 -18.58 23.06 6.61
N THR A 117 -19.66 22.72 5.92
CA THR A 117 -20.55 21.61 6.31
C THR A 117 -20.23 20.33 5.55
N SER A 118 -19.50 20.44 4.43
CA SER A 118 -19.05 19.31 3.61
C SER A 118 -17.84 19.69 2.76
N LEU A 119 -17.25 18.70 2.07
CA LEU A 119 -16.28 18.93 0.99
C LEU A 119 -16.92 18.82 -0.40
N GLY A 120 -18.25 18.69 -0.46
CA GLY A 120 -19.02 18.49 -1.68
C GLY A 120 -18.42 17.42 -2.60
N ASN A 121 -18.26 17.78 -3.87
CA ASN A 121 -17.67 16.96 -4.92
C ASN A 121 -16.16 17.20 -5.10
N MET A 122 -15.48 17.86 -4.15
CA MET A 122 -14.06 18.19 -4.30
C MET A 122 -13.16 17.04 -3.86
N TYR A 123 -13.55 16.35 -2.79
CA TYR A 123 -12.74 15.31 -2.14
C TYR A 123 -13.60 14.11 -1.75
N GLU A 124 -12.92 12.98 -1.54
CA GLU A 124 -13.50 11.75 -1.05
C GLU A 124 -12.54 11.07 -0.06
N TRP A 125 -13.10 10.55 1.02
CA TRP A 125 -12.35 9.74 1.98
C TRP A 125 -12.16 8.33 1.44
N VAL A 126 -10.94 7.82 1.50
CA VAL A 126 -10.60 6.42 1.26
C VAL A 126 -10.07 5.86 2.58
N LEU A 127 -10.87 5.02 3.23
CA LEU A 127 -10.64 4.54 4.60
C LEU A 127 -10.42 3.03 4.61
N ASN A 128 -9.26 2.56 4.14
CA ASN A 128 -8.97 1.13 4.03
C ASN A 128 -8.90 0.42 5.39
N ASN A 129 -8.56 1.15 6.45
CA ASN A 129 -8.57 0.64 7.83
C ASN A 129 -9.87 0.96 8.62
N GLY A 130 -10.84 1.63 7.99
CA GLY A 130 -12.11 2.06 8.59
C GLY A 130 -12.02 3.22 9.60
N GLN A 131 -10.83 3.80 9.81
CA GLN A 131 -10.66 4.95 10.71
C GLN A 131 -10.82 6.26 9.93
N GLN A 132 -11.47 7.26 10.54
CA GLN A 132 -11.50 8.62 10.03
C GLN A 132 -10.83 9.57 11.05
N PRO A 133 -9.87 10.42 10.64
CA PRO A 133 -9.08 11.29 11.53
C PRO A 133 -9.89 12.45 12.16
N GLY A 134 -11.21 12.47 11.97
CA GLY A 134 -12.09 13.61 12.25
C GLY A 134 -12.36 14.44 11.00
N THR A 135 -12.53 15.76 11.19
CA THR A 135 -12.71 16.73 10.11
C THR A 135 -11.35 17.26 9.64
N TYR A 136 -11.22 17.44 8.32
CA TYR A 136 -10.09 18.11 7.72
C TYR A 136 -10.57 18.98 6.57
N ASP A 137 -10.18 20.25 6.58
CA ASP A 137 -10.55 21.25 5.58
C ASP A 137 -9.35 21.55 4.66
N PRO A 138 -9.23 20.85 3.51
CA PRO A 138 -8.14 21.08 2.57
C PRO A 138 -8.21 22.47 1.93
N PRO A 139 -7.07 23.09 1.58
CA PRO A 139 -7.05 24.36 0.87
C PRO A 139 -7.52 24.14 -0.57
N LEU A 140 -8.44 24.98 -1.05
CA LEU A 140 -9.04 24.86 -2.38
C LEU A 140 -8.57 25.95 -3.36
N TRP A 141 -7.56 26.74 -2.96
CA TRP A 141 -7.04 27.85 -3.75
C TRP A 141 -6.04 27.40 -4.81
N GLU A 142 -5.44 26.22 -4.61
CA GLU A 142 -4.40 25.65 -5.47
C GLU A 142 -4.85 24.27 -6.00
N LYS A 143 -3.92 23.58 -6.66
CA LYS A 143 -4.14 22.18 -7.05
C LYS A 143 -4.28 21.33 -5.79
N ARG A 144 -5.33 20.53 -5.76
CA ARG A 144 -5.71 19.71 -4.60
C ARG A 144 -4.71 18.57 -4.41
N ALA A 145 -4.14 18.42 -3.22
CA ALA A 145 -3.27 17.29 -2.90
C ALA A 145 -4.09 16.07 -2.45
N ILE A 146 -3.55 14.86 -2.63
CA ILE A 146 -3.93 13.70 -1.83
C ILE A 146 -3.37 13.92 -0.42
N HIS A 147 -4.23 13.83 0.59
CA HIS A 147 -3.82 13.96 1.98
C HIS A 147 -3.75 12.59 2.63
N VAL A 148 -2.60 12.27 3.22
CA VAL A 148 -2.30 10.99 3.85
C VAL A 148 -2.23 11.18 5.36
N PHE A 149 -3.00 10.40 6.11
CA PHE A 149 -3.20 10.62 7.56
C PHE A 149 -2.52 9.59 8.46
N ASN A 150 -1.88 8.57 7.88
CA ASN A 150 -1.10 7.58 8.61
C ASN A 150 0.11 7.10 7.81
N THR A 151 0.97 6.29 8.42
CA THR A 151 2.25 5.87 7.83
C THR A 151 2.05 5.05 6.55
N SER A 152 1.21 4.01 6.60
CA SER A 152 0.95 3.13 5.45
C SER A 152 0.18 3.78 4.30
N GLY A 153 -0.53 4.89 4.57
CA GLY A 153 -1.45 5.48 3.60
C GLY A 153 -2.81 4.77 3.50
N SER A 154 -3.17 3.97 4.49
CA SER A 154 -4.49 3.32 4.53
C SER A 154 -5.65 4.29 4.79
N VAL A 155 -5.36 5.54 5.19
CA VAL A 155 -6.33 6.62 5.40
C VAL A 155 -5.96 7.82 4.55
N LEU A 156 -6.80 8.09 3.55
CA LEU A 156 -6.58 9.15 2.56
C LEU A 156 -7.79 10.06 2.42
N LEU A 157 -7.52 11.33 2.12
CA LEU A 157 -8.50 12.24 1.53
C LEU A 157 -8.03 12.59 0.12
N VAL A 158 -8.79 12.13 -0.87
CA VAL A 158 -8.38 12.10 -2.28
C VAL A 158 -9.21 13.10 -3.10
N PRO A 159 -8.59 13.96 -3.92
CA PRO A 159 -9.33 14.85 -4.81
C PRO A 159 -10.13 14.06 -5.86
N ARG A 160 -11.43 14.35 -6.05
CA ARG A 160 -12.25 13.56 -7.00
C ARG A 160 -11.78 13.69 -8.46
N ASP A 161 -11.14 14.79 -8.81
CA ASP A 161 -10.63 15.07 -10.15
C ASP A 161 -9.27 14.43 -10.46
N CYS A 162 -8.58 13.86 -9.46
CA CYS A 162 -7.29 13.22 -9.72
C CYS A 162 -7.43 11.84 -10.40
N LYS A 163 -8.65 11.32 -10.55
CA LYS A 163 -8.92 9.99 -11.14
C LYS A 163 -8.26 9.76 -12.50
N GLN A 164 -8.12 10.80 -13.33
CA GLN A 164 -7.53 10.70 -14.67
C GLN A 164 -5.99 10.67 -14.65
N HIS A 165 -5.36 10.91 -13.50
CA HIS A 165 -3.90 10.91 -13.36
C HIS A 165 -3.32 9.54 -13.00
N PHE A 166 -4.15 8.61 -12.52
CA PHE A 166 -3.68 7.30 -12.07
C PHE A 166 -3.48 6.36 -13.26
N SER A 167 -2.31 5.72 -13.33
CA SER A 167 -2.04 4.60 -14.22
C SER A 167 -2.15 3.29 -13.46
N THR A 168 -1.38 3.14 -12.38
CA THR A 168 -1.36 1.93 -11.55
C THR A 168 -1.37 2.20 -10.05
N GLN A 169 -1.03 3.42 -9.61
CA GLN A 169 -0.79 3.72 -8.19
C GLN A 169 -1.11 5.18 -7.84
N TYR A 170 -1.28 5.48 -6.55
CA TYR A 170 -1.52 6.86 -6.09
C TYR A 170 -0.32 7.78 -6.33
N TYR A 171 0.91 7.23 -6.31
CA TYR A 171 2.14 7.97 -6.59
C TYR A 171 2.23 8.52 -8.02
N ASP A 172 1.36 8.10 -8.93
CA ASP A 172 1.24 8.72 -10.26
C ASP A 172 0.70 10.17 -10.18
N TYR A 173 0.10 10.54 -9.05
CA TYR A 173 -0.36 11.89 -8.79
C TYR A 173 0.72 12.75 -8.12
N PRO A 174 1.09 13.92 -8.69
CA PRO A 174 2.26 14.68 -8.24
C PRO A 174 2.05 15.49 -6.94
N TYR A 175 0.82 15.60 -6.44
CA TYR A 175 0.51 16.40 -5.25
C TYR A 175 0.06 15.50 -4.11
N ILE A 176 1.00 15.10 -3.25
CA ILE A 176 0.75 14.24 -2.08
C ILE A 176 1.28 14.94 -0.84
N LEU A 177 0.46 15.04 0.20
CA LEU A 177 0.80 15.65 1.48
C LEU A 177 0.58 14.65 2.62
N ARG A 178 1.65 14.31 3.35
CA ARG A 178 1.59 13.45 4.54
C ARG A 178 1.43 14.28 5.80
N HIS A 179 0.51 13.87 6.68
CA HIS A 179 0.23 14.51 7.95
C HIS A 179 0.68 13.63 9.12
N ASN A 180 1.32 14.23 10.13
CA ASN A 180 1.84 13.51 11.30
C ASN A 180 1.10 13.88 12.61
N GLY A 181 0.04 14.68 12.53
CA GLY A 181 -0.68 15.23 13.69
C GLY A 181 -2.04 14.60 13.97
N TYR A 182 -2.42 13.56 13.23
CA TYR A 182 -3.73 12.91 13.35
C TYR A 182 -3.59 11.56 14.04
N ASN A 183 -4.57 11.23 14.89
CA ASN A 183 -4.63 9.95 15.58
C ASN A 183 -5.27 8.89 14.67
N CYS A 184 -4.53 8.48 13.63
CA CYS A 184 -4.90 7.39 12.74
C CYS A 184 -3.79 6.35 12.73
N GLU A 185 -4.02 5.26 13.44
CA GLU A 185 -3.03 4.18 13.56
C GLU A 185 -3.20 3.17 12.42
N ASP A 186 -2.12 2.51 12.05
CA ASP A 186 -2.19 1.39 11.12
C ASP A 186 -2.89 0.19 11.77
N LYS A 187 -3.77 -0.47 11.01
CA LYS A 187 -4.39 -1.71 11.48
C LYS A 187 -3.38 -2.85 11.38
N ALA A 188 -3.16 -3.56 12.48
CA ALA A 188 -2.29 -4.74 12.48
C ALA A 188 -2.80 -5.79 11.47
N LEU A 189 -1.89 -6.35 10.67
CA LEU A 189 -2.21 -7.41 9.72
C LEU A 189 -2.47 -8.73 10.45
N ASP A 190 -3.30 -9.60 9.89
CA ASP A 190 -3.40 -10.97 10.37
C ASP A 190 -2.07 -11.72 10.16
N ILE A 191 -1.77 -12.66 11.06
CA ILE A 191 -0.70 -13.63 10.91
C ILE A 191 -1.34 -14.99 10.72
N VAL A 192 -1.10 -15.61 9.57
CA VAL A 192 -1.58 -16.94 9.25
C VAL A 192 -0.39 -17.88 9.17
N PHE A 193 -0.30 -18.79 10.16
CA PHE A 193 0.64 -19.89 10.13
C PHE A 193 0.13 -21.01 9.23
N ILE A 194 0.94 -21.48 8.30
CA ILE A 194 0.56 -22.46 7.29
C ILE A 194 1.36 -23.74 7.51
N SER A 195 0.69 -24.81 7.93
CA SER A 195 1.27 -26.15 8.08
C SER A 195 0.68 -27.16 7.11
N ASN A 196 1.56 -27.99 6.53
CA ASN A 196 1.21 -29.00 5.54
C ASN A 196 2.12 -30.23 5.66
N GLY A 197 2.17 -30.81 6.86
CA GLY A 197 2.89 -32.05 7.15
C GLY A 197 4.37 -31.90 7.53
N GLU A 198 4.87 -30.68 7.75
CA GLU A 198 6.22 -30.46 8.28
C GLU A 198 6.37 -30.99 9.72
N LYS A 199 7.44 -31.76 9.99
CA LYS A 199 7.69 -32.35 11.31
C LYS A 199 7.84 -31.33 12.44
N ASN A 200 8.37 -30.14 12.12
CA ASN A 200 8.61 -29.06 13.06
C ASN A 200 7.43 -28.08 13.18
N ALA A 201 6.27 -28.35 12.56
CA ALA A 201 5.14 -27.44 12.55
C ALA A 201 4.70 -27.03 13.97
N ASP A 202 4.50 -27.99 14.88
CA ASP A 202 4.04 -27.70 16.24
C ASP A 202 5.10 -26.99 17.10
N LEU A 203 6.38 -27.27 16.84
CA LEU A 203 7.49 -26.58 17.51
C LEU A 203 7.56 -25.12 17.07
N ASN A 204 7.51 -24.86 15.76
CA ASN A 204 7.56 -23.52 15.20
C ASN A 204 6.28 -22.72 15.49
N TRP A 205 5.11 -23.38 15.58
CA TRP A 205 3.88 -22.75 16.04
C TRP A 205 4.00 -22.24 17.48
N LYS A 206 4.45 -23.09 18.41
CA LYS A 206 4.67 -22.69 19.81
C LYS A 206 5.72 -21.57 19.94
N HIS A 207 6.76 -21.63 19.10
CA HIS A 207 7.76 -20.57 19.03
C HIS A 207 7.16 -19.25 18.54
N LEU A 208 6.35 -19.28 17.47
CA LEU A 208 5.64 -18.10 16.97
C LEU A 208 4.69 -17.51 18.03
N GLU A 209 3.92 -18.32 18.75
CA GLU A 209 3.07 -17.87 19.86
C GLU A 209 3.90 -17.18 20.96
N LYS A 210 5.08 -17.71 21.27
CA LYS A 210 6.00 -17.11 22.25
C LYS A 210 6.55 -15.77 21.75
N VAL A 211 7.01 -15.68 20.51
CA VAL A 211 7.53 -14.43 19.91
C VAL A 211 6.43 -13.37 19.87
N HIS A 212 5.23 -13.74 19.39
CA HIS A 212 4.05 -12.87 19.34
C HIS A 212 3.74 -12.27 20.71
N LYS A 213 3.68 -13.11 21.75
CA LYS A 213 3.45 -12.67 23.13
C LYS A 213 4.60 -11.83 23.68
N HIS A 214 5.84 -12.24 23.45
CA HIS A 214 7.04 -11.56 23.96
C HIS A 214 7.17 -10.14 23.41
N ASN A 215 6.87 -9.96 22.13
CA ASN A 215 6.94 -8.68 21.44
C ASN A 215 5.66 -7.84 21.57
N ALA A 216 4.69 -8.30 22.38
CA ALA A 216 3.38 -7.66 22.56
C ALA A 216 2.67 -7.36 21.23
N CYS A 217 2.79 -8.28 20.27
CA CYS A 217 2.14 -8.15 18.98
C CYS A 217 0.61 -8.12 19.14
N THR A 218 -0.06 -7.21 18.44
CA THR A 218 -1.53 -7.06 18.46
C THR A 218 -2.21 -7.80 17.31
N ASN A 219 -1.42 -8.33 16.37
CA ASN A 219 -1.88 -9.06 15.20
C ASN A 219 -2.76 -10.26 15.61
N ARG A 220 -3.84 -10.50 14.86
CA ARG A 220 -4.64 -11.73 15.00
C ARG A 220 -3.82 -12.92 14.47
N LEU A 221 -3.51 -13.87 15.34
CA LEU A 221 -2.73 -15.06 15.01
C LEU A 221 -3.64 -16.26 14.80
N VAL A 222 -3.59 -16.87 13.61
CA VAL A 222 -4.38 -18.05 13.25
C VAL A 222 -3.52 -19.12 12.57
N ARG A 223 -3.98 -20.37 12.60
CA ARG A 223 -3.31 -21.51 11.98
C ARG A 223 -4.19 -22.14 10.90
N SER A 224 -3.64 -22.29 9.70
CA SER A 224 -4.17 -23.08 8.60
C SER A 224 -3.40 -24.40 8.52
N ASP A 225 -4.09 -25.53 8.60
CA ASP A 225 -3.45 -26.85 8.69
C ASP A 225 -4.09 -27.89 7.76
N GLY A 226 -3.27 -28.82 7.27
CA GLY A 226 -3.74 -30.02 6.56
C GLY A 226 -4.26 -29.81 5.13
N VAL A 227 -4.02 -28.65 4.52
CA VAL A 227 -4.47 -28.35 3.15
C VAL A 227 -3.51 -28.93 2.11
N ASN A 228 -3.96 -29.92 1.35
CA ASN A 228 -3.12 -30.59 0.37
C ASN A 228 -2.78 -29.67 -0.83
N GLY A 229 -1.49 -29.60 -1.16
CA GLY A 229 -0.96 -28.80 -2.26
C GLY A 229 -0.63 -27.35 -1.89
N ARG A 230 0.49 -26.85 -2.41
CA ARG A 230 1.04 -25.51 -2.09
C ARG A 230 0.06 -24.38 -2.39
N THR A 231 -0.46 -24.35 -3.61
CA THR A 231 -1.38 -23.29 -4.05
C THR A 231 -2.65 -23.26 -3.20
N GLN A 232 -3.23 -24.42 -2.89
CA GLN A 232 -4.45 -24.49 -2.09
C GLN A 232 -4.20 -24.09 -0.63
N ALA A 233 -3.06 -24.48 -0.05
CA ALA A 233 -2.68 -24.04 1.29
C ALA A 233 -2.58 -22.52 1.39
N TYR A 234 -2.08 -21.85 0.34
CA TYR A 234 -1.91 -20.40 0.36
C TYR A 234 -3.25 -19.68 0.16
N LYS A 235 -4.13 -20.21 -0.71
CA LYS A 235 -5.50 -19.70 -0.88
C LYS A 235 -6.33 -19.89 0.38
N ALA A 236 -6.26 -21.05 1.03
CA ALA A 236 -6.91 -21.29 2.31
C ALA A 236 -6.41 -20.32 3.40
N ALA A 237 -5.11 -20.01 3.42
CA ALA A 237 -4.57 -19.00 4.32
C ALA A 237 -5.12 -17.59 4.05
N ALA A 238 -5.24 -17.20 2.77
CA ALA A 238 -5.86 -15.94 2.38
C ALA A 238 -7.35 -15.88 2.75
N GLU A 239 -8.09 -16.98 2.61
CA GLU A 239 -9.50 -17.06 3.01
C GLU A 239 -9.71 -16.90 4.53
N LEU A 240 -8.75 -17.35 5.35
CA LEU A 240 -8.76 -17.22 6.81
C LEU A 240 -8.43 -15.80 7.31
N SER A 241 -7.79 -14.99 6.47
CA SER A 241 -7.43 -13.62 6.81
C SER A 241 -8.60 -12.66 6.64
N GLU A 242 -8.76 -11.77 7.61
CA GLU A 242 -9.75 -10.68 7.64
C GLU A 242 -9.12 -9.33 7.22
N THR A 243 -7.83 -9.31 6.92
CA THR A 243 -7.07 -8.12 6.50
C THR A 243 -6.73 -8.20 5.01
N GLU A 244 -6.59 -7.05 4.35
CA GLU A 244 -6.31 -6.99 2.92
C GLU A 244 -4.92 -7.54 2.56
N TRP A 245 -3.95 -7.38 3.47
CA TRP A 245 -2.70 -8.12 3.48
C TRP A 245 -2.57 -8.93 4.76
N PHE A 246 -1.80 -10.02 4.71
CA PHE A 246 -1.52 -10.86 5.88
C PHE A 246 -0.10 -11.42 5.83
N TYR A 247 0.47 -11.68 7.01
CA TYR A 247 1.72 -12.43 7.12
C TYR A 247 1.43 -13.92 6.95
N ALA A 248 2.02 -14.53 5.92
CA ALA A 248 2.10 -15.98 5.80
C ALA A 248 3.40 -16.48 6.43
N VAL A 249 3.26 -17.23 7.51
CA VAL A 249 4.38 -17.89 8.21
C VAL A 249 4.32 -19.38 7.92
N PHE A 250 5.29 -19.92 7.20
CA PHE A 250 5.28 -21.35 6.85
C PHE A 250 5.83 -22.21 8.00
N ALA A 251 5.31 -23.42 8.16
CA ALA A 251 5.66 -24.30 9.26
C ALA A 251 7.15 -24.67 9.37
N LYS A 252 7.91 -24.53 8.27
CA LYS A 252 9.37 -24.72 8.24
C LYS A 252 10.18 -23.47 8.60
N THR A 253 9.56 -22.36 8.98
CA THR A 253 10.26 -21.12 9.35
C THR A 253 10.23 -20.92 10.86
N GLU A 254 11.41 -20.72 11.45
CA GLU A 254 11.55 -20.25 12.83
C GLU A 254 11.62 -18.72 12.80
N VAL A 255 10.64 -18.05 13.40
CA VAL A 255 10.59 -16.59 13.45
C VAL A 255 11.68 -16.06 14.39
N LEU A 256 12.40 -14.99 14.02
CA LEU A 256 13.39 -14.40 14.92
C LEU A 256 12.70 -13.78 16.15
N ASP A 257 13.30 -13.94 17.33
CA ASP A 257 12.76 -13.40 18.59
C ASP A 257 12.55 -11.87 18.54
N THR A 258 13.30 -11.16 17.70
CA THR A 258 13.24 -9.70 17.55
C THR A 258 12.19 -9.22 16.55
N PHE A 259 11.51 -10.11 15.82
CA PHE A 259 10.57 -9.72 14.76
C PHE A 259 9.19 -9.37 15.33
N LYS A 260 8.68 -8.19 14.99
CA LYS A 260 7.52 -7.56 15.65
C LYS A 260 6.22 -7.58 14.85
N PHE A 261 6.23 -8.04 13.59
CA PHE A 261 5.04 -8.05 12.72
C PHE A 261 4.38 -6.66 12.55
N ASP A 262 5.17 -5.61 12.60
CA ASP A 262 4.78 -4.19 12.52
C ASP A 262 5.04 -3.55 11.15
N ILE A 263 5.48 -4.35 10.16
CA ILE A 263 5.62 -3.90 8.77
C ILE A 263 4.23 -3.77 8.14
N GLN A 264 4.02 -2.67 7.42
CA GLN A 264 2.78 -2.37 6.69
C GLN A 264 3.06 -2.24 5.19
N PRO A 265 2.16 -2.72 4.32
CA PRO A 265 2.14 -2.36 2.91
C PRO A 265 2.02 -0.85 2.73
N ASP A 266 2.62 -0.31 1.67
CA ASP A 266 2.32 1.05 1.23
C ASP A 266 1.06 1.03 0.37
N TYR A 267 -0.03 1.59 0.89
CA TYR A 267 -1.32 1.71 0.20
C TYR A 267 -1.30 2.71 -0.96
N LEU A 268 -0.25 3.53 -1.08
CA LEU A 268 -0.09 4.44 -2.22
C LEU A 268 0.51 3.74 -3.45
N GLU A 269 1.15 2.59 -3.27
CA GLU A 269 1.71 1.79 -4.37
C GLU A 269 0.66 0.87 -5.01
N GLU A 270 1.02 0.29 -6.16
CA GLU A 270 0.25 -0.79 -6.74
C GLU A 270 0.20 -2.04 -5.84
N THR A 271 -0.93 -2.76 -5.88
CA THR A 271 -1.12 -3.97 -5.08
C THR A 271 -0.09 -5.05 -5.44
N LYS A 272 0.64 -5.53 -4.43
CA LYS A 272 1.68 -6.55 -4.59
C LYS A 272 1.87 -7.40 -3.33
N HIS A 273 2.62 -8.49 -3.46
CA HIS A 273 3.17 -9.28 -2.36
C HIS A 273 4.49 -8.69 -1.87
N TYR A 274 4.84 -8.88 -0.60
CA TYR A 274 6.16 -8.52 -0.09
C TYR A 274 6.86 -9.75 0.48
N MET A 275 8.11 -9.96 0.05
CA MET A 275 8.96 -11.04 0.53
C MET A 275 9.92 -10.49 1.57
N LEU A 276 9.92 -11.06 2.77
CA LEU A 276 10.94 -10.77 3.78
C LEU A 276 12.15 -11.68 3.56
N HIS A 277 13.30 -11.35 4.14
CA HIS A 277 14.44 -12.25 4.10
C HIS A 277 14.33 -13.35 5.14
N SER A 278 14.92 -14.50 4.83
CA SER A 278 15.14 -15.60 5.77
C SER A 278 16.58 -16.08 5.69
N ARG A 279 17.15 -16.44 6.83
CA ARG A 279 18.48 -17.04 6.90
C ARG A 279 18.41 -18.53 6.59
N ASN A 280 19.18 -18.97 5.61
CA ASN A 280 19.41 -20.38 5.35
C ASN A 280 20.40 -20.93 6.40
N PRO A 281 19.98 -21.90 7.24
CA PRO A 281 20.83 -22.43 8.31
C PRO A 281 21.97 -23.31 7.80
N LEU A 282 21.93 -23.77 6.56
CA LEU A 282 22.95 -24.68 6.00
C LEU A 282 24.10 -23.94 5.33
N ASN A 283 23.86 -22.76 4.75
CA ASN A 283 24.88 -22.05 3.95
C ASN A 283 24.98 -20.55 4.24
N GLY A 284 24.22 -20.05 5.21
CA GLY A 284 24.31 -18.66 5.68
C GLY A 284 23.72 -17.61 4.74
N LEU A 285 23.18 -17.98 3.58
CA LEU A 285 22.51 -17.02 2.69
C LEU A 285 21.29 -16.38 3.37
N GLU A 286 21.10 -15.07 3.18
CA GLU A 286 19.93 -14.32 3.66
C GLU A 286 19.23 -13.63 2.48
N TYR A 287 18.05 -14.12 2.09
CA TYR A 287 17.24 -13.54 1.01
C TYR A 287 15.81 -14.09 1.03
N GLY A 288 14.99 -13.72 0.04
CA GLY A 288 13.57 -14.09 -0.09
C GLY A 288 13.26 -15.56 -0.43
N ALA A 289 14.05 -16.53 0.05
CA ALA A 289 13.76 -17.95 -0.08
C ALA A 289 13.25 -18.53 1.22
N MET A 290 12.17 -19.33 1.16
CA MET A 290 11.61 -20.05 2.31
C MET A 290 11.41 -19.16 3.53
N ASN A 291 10.79 -18.02 3.29
CA ASN A 291 10.70 -16.86 4.16
C ASN A 291 9.30 -16.66 4.73
N ILE A 292 9.11 -15.56 5.45
CA ILE A 292 7.80 -15.00 5.77
C ILE A 292 7.43 -14.03 4.64
N ASN A 293 6.19 -14.13 4.14
CA ASN A 293 5.68 -13.23 3.11
C ASN A 293 4.52 -12.41 3.66
N ILE A 294 4.38 -11.16 3.19
CA ILE A 294 3.18 -10.36 3.36
C ILE A 294 2.39 -10.46 2.06
N TYR A 295 1.34 -11.28 2.06
CA TYR A 295 0.51 -11.52 0.89
C TYR A 295 -0.70 -10.59 0.88
N ASN A 296 -0.96 -9.94 -0.27
CA ASN A 296 -2.28 -9.40 -0.54
C ASN A 296 -3.27 -10.56 -0.70
N ARG A 297 -4.38 -10.50 0.05
CA ARG A 297 -5.41 -11.53 0.11
C ARG A 297 -6.02 -11.80 -1.26
N GLN A 298 -6.53 -10.76 -1.93
CA GLN A 298 -7.23 -10.94 -3.21
C GLN A 298 -6.26 -11.41 -4.31
N LEU A 299 -5.08 -10.80 -4.40
CA LEU A 299 -4.03 -11.23 -5.33
C LEU A 299 -3.66 -12.70 -5.12
N THR A 300 -3.59 -13.18 -3.87
CA THR A 300 -3.32 -14.60 -3.55
C THR A 300 -4.42 -15.53 -4.06
N LEU A 301 -5.69 -15.14 -3.93
CA LEU A 301 -6.83 -15.90 -4.44
C LEU A 301 -6.83 -15.97 -5.96
N ASP A 302 -6.41 -14.89 -6.62
CA ASP A 302 -6.39 -14.77 -8.08
C ASP A 302 -5.14 -15.40 -8.72
N THR A 303 -4.05 -15.57 -7.97
CA THR A 303 -2.78 -16.13 -8.47
C THR A 303 -2.98 -17.50 -9.16
N GLN A 304 -2.43 -17.58 -10.37
CA GLN A 304 -2.18 -18.82 -11.10
C GLN A 304 -0.68 -19.11 -11.03
N ALA A 305 -0.30 -20.13 -10.25
CA ALA A 305 1.11 -20.38 -9.95
C ALA A 305 1.86 -21.01 -11.13
N GLY A 306 3.02 -20.44 -11.47
CA GLY A 306 4.09 -21.05 -12.25
C GLY A 306 5.10 -21.78 -11.35
N LEU A 307 6.40 -21.66 -11.63
CA LEU A 307 7.47 -22.32 -10.86
C LEU A 307 7.54 -21.91 -9.38
N ASP A 308 7.13 -20.68 -9.09
CA ASP A 308 6.96 -20.17 -7.73
C ASP A 308 5.65 -19.41 -7.61
N PHE A 309 4.88 -19.69 -6.57
CA PHE A 309 3.59 -19.04 -6.33
C PHE A 309 3.77 -17.52 -6.20
N THR A 310 4.73 -17.08 -5.37
CA THR A 310 4.88 -15.66 -5.02
C THR A 310 5.32 -14.85 -6.23
N LEU A 311 6.25 -15.41 -7.03
CA LEU A 311 6.81 -14.76 -8.20
C LEU A 311 5.86 -14.77 -9.42
N SER A 312 4.71 -15.45 -9.32
CA SER A 312 3.70 -15.51 -10.40
C SER A 312 2.72 -14.34 -10.39
N SER A 313 2.82 -13.46 -9.39
CA SER A 313 1.99 -12.27 -9.22
C SER A 313 2.87 -11.08 -8.90
N ASN A 314 2.32 -9.86 -8.92
CA ASN A 314 3.09 -8.66 -8.59
C ASN A 314 3.70 -8.77 -7.19
N HIS A 315 4.99 -8.48 -7.06
CA HIS A 315 5.73 -8.69 -5.81
C HIS A 315 6.94 -7.77 -5.69
N ASP A 316 7.39 -7.57 -4.46
CA ASP A 316 8.63 -6.89 -4.12
C ASP A 316 9.30 -7.53 -2.89
N THR A 317 10.52 -7.11 -2.56
CA THR A 317 11.30 -7.60 -1.43
C THR A 317 11.54 -6.50 -0.41
N ILE A 318 11.25 -6.79 0.86
CA ILE A 318 11.66 -5.95 1.98
C ILE A 318 12.89 -6.63 2.61
N PRO A 319 14.09 -6.01 2.57
CA PRO A 319 15.35 -6.66 2.94
C PRO A 319 15.55 -6.76 4.47
N ILE A 320 14.51 -7.20 5.18
CA ILE A 320 14.50 -7.45 6.62
C ILE A 320 14.52 -8.96 6.84
N CYS A 321 15.54 -9.45 7.52
CA CYS A 321 15.60 -10.85 7.93
C CYS A 321 14.62 -11.08 9.08
N ALA A 322 13.56 -11.85 8.82
CA ALA A 322 12.48 -12.08 9.79
C ALA A 322 12.50 -13.49 10.38
N SER A 323 13.23 -14.42 9.76
CA SER A 323 13.20 -15.84 10.15
C SER A 323 14.47 -16.61 9.77
N ILE A 324 14.56 -17.83 10.28
CA ILE A 324 15.50 -18.88 9.85
C ILE A 324 14.70 -19.97 9.14
N SER A 325 15.14 -20.38 7.96
CA SER A 325 14.49 -21.43 7.17
C SER A 325 14.88 -22.83 7.69
N ARG A 326 14.15 -23.37 8.68
CA ARG A 326 14.33 -24.74 9.23
C ARG A 326 13.78 -25.83 8.31
N PHE A 327 14.26 -25.85 7.06
CA PHE A 327 13.91 -26.89 6.07
C PHE A 327 14.82 -28.12 6.16
N ASN A 328 15.80 -28.11 7.07
CA ASN A 328 16.85 -29.12 7.18
C ASN A 328 16.57 -30.23 8.23
N GLU A 329 15.30 -30.42 8.61
CA GLU A 329 14.88 -31.37 9.64
C GLU A 329 14.75 -32.81 9.13
N ASP A 330 14.48 -33.01 7.83
CA ASP A 330 14.45 -34.34 7.22
C ASP A 330 15.10 -34.36 5.83
N PRO A 331 15.68 -35.52 5.44
CA PRO A 331 16.32 -35.70 4.13
C PRO A 331 15.49 -35.25 2.93
N TRP A 332 14.20 -35.58 2.94
CA TRP A 332 13.32 -35.34 1.81
C TRP A 332 12.98 -33.85 1.67
N ILE A 333 12.55 -33.17 2.74
CA ILE A 333 12.29 -31.73 2.70
C ILE A 333 13.57 -30.94 2.41
N THR A 334 14.72 -31.39 2.93
CA THR A 334 16.01 -30.75 2.66
C THR A 334 16.34 -30.81 1.18
N TRP A 335 16.33 -32.02 0.62
CA TRP A 335 16.58 -32.25 -0.80
C TRP A 335 15.58 -31.49 -1.68
N ARG A 336 14.27 -31.59 -1.40
CA ARG A 336 13.21 -30.95 -2.17
C ARG A 336 13.37 -29.43 -2.22
N SER A 337 13.71 -28.83 -1.07
CA SER A 337 13.86 -27.39 -0.95
C SER A 337 15.08 -26.90 -1.73
N ALA A 338 16.23 -27.59 -1.61
CA ALA A 338 17.43 -27.28 -2.37
C ALA A 338 17.21 -27.48 -3.88
N PHE A 339 16.62 -28.61 -4.28
CA PHE A 339 16.32 -28.92 -5.67
C PHE A 339 15.51 -27.81 -6.34
N ARG A 340 14.38 -27.43 -5.74
CA ARG A 340 13.52 -26.38 -6.29
C ARG A 340 14.19 -25.02 -6.34
N GLU A 341 14.97 -24.67 -5.32
CA GLU A 341 15.59 -23.36 -5.26
C GLU A 341 16.73 -23.23 -6.28
N VAL A 342 17.59 -24.25 -6.39
CA VAL A 342 18.67 -24.30 -7.39
C VAL A 342 18.11 -24.33 -8.80
N LEU A 343 17.02 -25.07 -9.05
CA LEU A 343 16.37 -25.13 -10.36
C LEU A 343 15.91 -23.74 -10.83
N LYS A 344 15.32 -22.95 -9.92
CA LYS A 344 14.90 -21.57 -10.19
C LYS A 344 16.11 -20.67 -10.41
N LEU A 345 17.11 -20.71 -9.54
CA LEU A 345 18.31 -19.88 -9.65
C LEU A 345 19.08 -20.16 -10.95
N LYS A 346 19.23 -21.43 -11.33
CA LYS A 346 19.88 -21.83 -12.60
C LYS A 346 19.14 -21.25 -13.81
N ARG A 347 17.81 -21.31 -13.79
CA ARG A 347 16.97 -20.72 -14.84
C ARG A 347 17.21 -19.22 -14.98
N GLU A 348 17.19 -18.47 -13.87
CA GLU A 348 17.40 -17.02 -13.90
C GLU A 348 18.81 -16.65 -14.43
N VAL A 349 19.84 -17.40 -14.01
CA VAL A 349 21.21 -17.22 -14.53
C VAL A 349 21.28 -17.46 -16.04
N ASP A 350 20.66 -18.53 -16.53
CA ASP A 350 20.69 -18.86 -17.97
C ASP A 350 19.87 -17.90 -18.83
N LEU A 351 18.83 -17.29 -18.27
CA LEU A 351 18.07 -16.23 -18.92
C LEU A 351 18.80 -14.88 -18.90
N GLY A 352 19.97 -14.80 -18.26
CA GLY A 352 20.81 -13.61 -18.24
C GLY A 352 20.34 -12.57 -17.24
N ASP A 353 19.81 -12.98 -16.08
CA ASP A 353 19.49 -12.04 -15.00
C ASP A 353 20.73 -11.17 -14.67
N PRO A 354 20.63 -9.83 -14.76
CA PRO A 354 21.78 -8.95 -14.63
C PRO A 354 22.31 -8.84 -13.19
N ARG A 355 21.59 -9.38 -12.21
CA ARG A 355 21.90 -9.26 -10.79
C ARG A 355 22.99 -10.26 -10.36
N PRO A 356 24.18 -9.80 -9.94
CA PRO A 356 25.29 -10.69 -9.58
C PRO A 356 24.97 -11.59 -8.37
N GLU A 357 24.05 -11.19 -7.50
CA GLU A 357 23.64 -11.98 -6.34
C GLU A 357 22.94 -13.29 -6.72
N ILE A 358 22.31 -13.38 -7.90
CA ILE A 358 21.61 -14.60 -8.34
C ILE A 358 22.64 -15.70 -8.66
N ALA A 359 23.68 -15.36 -9.42
CA ALA A 359 24.78 -16.27 -9.71
C ALA A 359 25.57 -16.66 -8.45
N TYR A 360 25.81 -15.70 -7.55
CA TYR A 360 26.44 -15.97 -6.25
C TYR A 360 25.60 -16.96 -5.41
N ARG A 361 24.30 -16.74 -5.28
CA ARG A 361 23.40 -17.65 -4.55
C ARG A 361 23.43 -19.06 -5.14
N LEU A 362 23.35 -19.18 -6.47
CA LEU A 362 23.44 -20.46 -7.17
C LEU A 362 24.75 -21.19 -6.82
N GLN A 363 25.89 -20.49 -6.89
CA GLN A 363 27.19 -21.05 -6.54
C GLN A 363 27.21 -21.55 -5.09
N ILE A 364 26.73 -20.75 -4.14
CA ILE A 364 26.72 -21.12 -2.72
C ILE A 364 25.82 -22.34 -2.47
N TRP A 365 24.62 -22.39 -3.05
CA TRP A 365 23.73 -23.55 -2.94
C TRP A 365 24.36 -24.84 -3.47
N CYS A 366 25.16 -24.76 -4.55
CA CYS A 366 25.82 -25.94 -5.14
C CYS A 366 27.11 -26.35 -4.42
N THR A 367 27.72 -25.47 -3.61
CA THR A 367 29.08 -25.70 -3.08
C THR A 367 29.18 -25.70 -1.56
N GLN A 368 28.21 -25.13 -0.84
CA GLN A 368 28.29 -24.95 0.61
C GLN A 368 27.02 -25.47 1.29
N ALA A 369 27.20 -26.36 2.26
CA ALA A 369 26.19 -26.75 3.22
C ALA A 369 26.85 -27.35 4.47
N GLU A 370 26.43 -26.96 5.66
CA GLU A 370 26.85 -27.54 6.93
C GLU A 370 25.66 -27.84 7.85
N GLY A 371 25.87 -28.71 8.85
CA GLY A 371 24.83 -29.09 9.81
C GLY A 371 23.90 -30.22 9.33
N ASN A 372 22.73 -30.31 9.98
CA ASN A 372 21.79 -31.42 9.77
C ASN A 372 21.32 -31.50 8.31
N ASN A 373 21.36 -32.70 7.74
CA ASN A 373 20.95 -32.97 6.36
C ASN A 373 21.71 -32.16 5.27
N ALA A 374 22.85 -31.53 5.58
CA ALA A 374 23.67 -30.81 4.60
C ALA A 374 23.98 -31.62 3.32
N LYS A 375 24.25 -32.94 3.48
CA LYS A 375 24.45 -33.86 2.34
C LYS A 375 23.26 -33.88 1.38
N TRP A 376 22.04 -33.77 1.89
CA TRP A 376 20.81 -33.78 1.11
C TRP A 376 20.54 -32.44 0.44
N CYS A 377 21.00 -31.34 1.04
CA CYS A 377 21.00 -30.03 0.40
C CYS A 377 21.88 -30.04 -0.85
N LEU A 378 23.14 -30.48 -0.72
CA LEU A 378 24.08 -30.55 -1.86
C LEU A 378 23.60 -31.52 -2.94
N LYS A 379 23.06 -32.69 -2.55
CA LYS A 379 22.44 -33.63 -3.50
C LYS A 379 21.25 -33.01 -4.24
N GLY A 380 20.36 -32.31 -3.53
CA GLY A 380 19.23 -31.63 -4.15
C GLY A 380 19.67 -30.56 -5.14
N ALA A 381 20.69 -29.78 -4.79
CA ALA A 381 21.28 -28.80 -5.69
C ALA A 381 21.86 -29.46 -6.95
N GLN A 382 22.68 -30.50 -6.80
CA GLN A 382 23.28 -31.22 -7.92
C GLN A 382 22.23 -31.87 -8.83
N ASP A 383 21.25 -32.57 -8.25
CA ASP A 383 20.16 -33.21 -9.01
C ASP A 383 19.34 -32.18 -9.79
N ALA A 384 19.18 -30.95 -9.28
CA ALA A 384 18.50 -29.88 -9.99
C ALA A 384 19.29 -29.38 -11.20
N ILE A 385 20.61 -29.27 -11.10
CA ILE A 385 21.47 -28.93 -12.25
C ILE A 385 21.38 -30.01 -13.32
N GLU A 386 21.50 -31.29 -12.93
CA GLU A 386 21.38 -32.42 -13.86
C GLU A 386 20.01 -32.47 -14.55
N TYR A 387 18.93 -32.29 -13.79
CA TYR A 387 17.58 -32.24 -14.35
C TYR A 387 17.42 -31.05 -15.31
N TYR A 388 17.93 -29.88 -14.96
CA TYR A 388 17.87 -28.70 -15.80
C TYR A 388 18.61 -28.91 -17.14
N GLU A 389 19.80 -29.50 -17.09
CA GLU A 389 20.61 -29.81 -18.28
C GLU A 389 19.95 -30.88 -19.16
N GLN A 390 19.43 -31.95 -18.55
CA GLN A 390 18.70 -33.01 -19.25
C GLN A 390 17.49 -32.46 -20.01
N GLU A 391 16.71 -31.58 -19.37
CA GLU A 391 15.51 -30.99 -19.94
C GLU A 391 15.79 -29.71 -20.75
N GLN A 392 17.07 -29.34 -20.92
CA GLN A 392 17.52 -28.15 -21.65
C GLN A 392 16.82 -26.85 -21.19
N GLY A 393 16.54 -26.73 -19.89
CA GLY A 393 15.84 -25.60 -19.31
C GLY A 393 14.37 -25.45 -19.74
N SER A 394 13.75 -26.49 -20.30
CA SER A 394 12.35 -26.48 -20.76
C SER A 394 11.39 -26.10 -19.63
N TYR A 395 10.74 -24.93 -19.73
CA TYR A 395 9.83 -24.42 -18.69
C TYR A 395 8.73 -25.42 -18.32
N THR A 396 8.16 -26.10 -19.32
CA THR A 396 7.14 -27.14 -19.10
C THR A 396 7.67 -28.31 -18.28
N ALA A 397 8.92 -28.74 -18.50
CA ALA A 397 9.54 -29.78 -17.69
C ALA A 397 9.84 -29.28 -16.27
N LEU A 398 10.37 -28.05 -16.14
CA LEU A 398 10.66 -27.45 -14.84
C LEU A 398 9.41 -27.32 -13.95
N LEU A 399 8.21 -27.16 -14.53
CA LEU A 399 6.94 -27.12 -13.80
C LEU A 399 6.67 -28.40 -13.01
N ASN A 400 7.25 -29.55 -13.38
CA ASN A 400 7.17 -30.77 -12.59
C ASN A 400 7.73 -30.58 -11.17
N SER A 401 8.69 -29.67 -10.98
CA SER A 401 9.20 -29.31 -9.65
C SER A 401 8.18 -28.61 -8.75
N TYR A 402 7.03 -28.20 -9.30
CA TYR A 402 5.90 -27.70 -8.53
C TYR A 402 5.00 -28.84 -8.01
N ASP A 403 5.01 -29.99 -8.68
CA ASP A 403 4.21 -31.18 -8.35
C ASP A 403 4.89 -32.05 -7.28
N TRP A 404 4.21 -32.25 -6.16
CA TRP A 404 4.74 -32.97 -5.00
C TRP A 404 4.88 -34.48 -5.26
N PRO A 405 3.84 -35.19 -5.74
CA PRO A 405 3.96 -36.55 -6.24
C PRO A 405 5.14 -36.77 -7.19
N TRP A 406 5.31 -35.90 -8.20
CA TRP A 406 6.41 -36.04 -9.16
C TRP A 406 7.78 -35.93 -8.48
N LEU A 407 8.00 -34.88 -7.68
CA LEU A 407 9.27 -34.69 -6.96
C LEU A 407 9.57 -35.88 -6.05
N LYS A 408 8.53 -36.45 -5.43
CA LYS A 408 8.68 -37.57 -4.51
C LYS A 408 9.13 -38.82 -5.24
N ALA A 409 8.48 -39.14 -6.38
CA ALA A 409 8.87 -40.23 -7.24
C ALA A 409 10.31 -40.06 -7.77
N TYR A 410 10.65 -38.85 -8.24
CA TYR A 410 12.01 -38.53 -8.73
C TYR A 410 13.09 -38.77 -7.66
N PHE A 411 12.81 -38.38 -6.42
CA PHE A 411 13.72 -38.60 -5.29
C PHE A 411 13.83 -40.09 -4.91
N GLU A 412 12.71 -40.82 -4.87
CA GLU A 412 12.70 -42.23 -4.49
C GLU A 412 13.36 -43.13 -5.54
N GLU A 413 13.25 -42.80 -6.82
CA GLU A 413 13.96 -43.48 -7.91
C GLU A 413 15.48 -43.37 -7.74
N ARG A 414 15.98 -42.20 -7.31
CA ARG A 414 17.42 -41.95 -7.13
C ARG A 414 18.01 -42.50 -5.83
N TYR A 415 17.21 -42.52 -4.78
CA TYR A 415 17.71 -42.77 -3.42
C TYR A 415 16.99 -43.90 -2.70
N THR A 416 16.36 -44.80 -3.45
CA THR A 416 15.72 -46.07 -3.04
C THR A 416 15.88 -46.36 -1.54
N CYS A 417 14.85 -46.02 -0.75
CA CYS A 417 14.71 -46.26 0.69
C CYS A 417 15.68 -45.52 1.64
N ILE A 418 15.37 -44.27 1.99
CA ILE A 418 15.82 -43.63 3.25
C ILE A 418 14.99 -44.11 4.46
N SER A 419 14.04 -45.03 4.24
CA SER A 419 13.21 -45.68 5.25
C SER A 419 13.71 -47.10 5.58
N GLN A 420 14.99 -47.27 5.89
CA GLN A 420 15.38 -48.37 6.78
C GLN A 420 15.60 -47.80 8.18
N PRO A 421 14.87 -48.30 9.21
CA PRO A 421 15.24 -48.00 10.59
C PRO A 421 16.66 -48.51 10.81
N VAL A 422 17.49 -47.71 11.47
CA VAL A 422 18.72 -48.21 12.09
C VAL A 422 18.28 -49.29 13.07
N LEU A 423 18.69 -50.55 12.82
CA LEU A 423 18.50 -51.68 13.73
C LEU A 423 19.27 -51.47 15.04
#